data_AF-A0A6I4STY4-F1
#
_entry.id   AF-A0A6I4STY4-F1
#
_cell.length_a   1.000
_cell.length_b   1.000
_cell.length_c   1.000
_cell.angle_alpha   90.00
_cell.angle_beta   90.00
_cell.angle_gamma   90.00
#
_symmetry.space_group_name_H-M   'P 1'
#
loop_
_entity.id
_entity.type
_entity.pdbx_description
1 polymer ?
#
loop_
_entity_poly.entity_id
_entity_poly.type
_entity_poly.pdbx_seq_one_letter_code
_entity_poly.pdbx_strand_id
1 'polypeptide(L)'
;MSKESLIARSVLAMLLAASSAASAGQLGKPVIGPQLVCFKYNTFSLNNGERLTEVPGSSEEISVLVASSKSELRIAEGEVWADTKKDKQRILQRGKTSVYRIVSEPRYAIYDPLDYETNKLLIWLSGSALKGNDEDNAIVSRFKIEDAERVECQHQFTYSS
;
A
#
# COMPACT_ATOMS: atom_id res chain seq x y z
N MET A 1 29.38 5.05 -62.10
CA MET A 1 29.65 4.01 -61.09
C MET A 1 30.98 4.31 -60.42
N SER A 2 30.95 4.89 -59.21
CA SER A 2 31.95 4.67 -58.16
C SER A 2 31.36 5.18 -56.83
N LYS A 3 31.66 4.47 -55.75
CA LYS A 3 31.08 4.55 -54.40
C LYS A 3 31.92 5.48 -53.51
N GLU A 4 31.46 5.64 -52.26
CA GLU A 4 32.15 6.13 -51.02
C GLU A 4 31.79 7.57 -50.62
N SER A 5 30.80 7.80 -49.73
CA SER A 5 30.74 7.62 -48.25
C SER A 5 31.57 8.64 -47.47
N LEU A 6 30.94 9.46 -46.60
CA LEU A 6 31.43 9.73 -45.23
C LEU A 6 30.48 10.63 -44.37
N ILE A 7 29.76 9.98 -43.44
CA ILE A 7 29.62 10.29 -42.00
C ILE A 7 29.15 11.73 -41.62
N ALA A 8 27.85 11.96 -41.32
CA ALA A 8 27.15 11.73 -40.03
C ALA A 8 27.75 12.47 -38.81
N ARG A 9 27.05 13.50 -38.31
CA ARG A 9 27.19 13.99 -36.93
C ARG A 9 25.80 14.16 -36.31
N SER A 10 25.24 13.04 -35.87
CA SER A 10 24.11 13.04 -34.93
C SER A 10 24.66 13.41 -33.56
N VAL A 11 24.32 14.62 -33.08
CA VAL A 11 24.55 15.01 -31.69
C VAL A 11 23.50 14.28 -30.85
N LEU A 12 23.91 13.14 -30.27
CA LEU A 12 23.11 12.41 -29.29
C LEU A 12 23.16 13.17 -27.96
N ALA A 13 22.17 14.02 -27.72
CA ALA A 13 21.97 14.63 -26.41
C ALA A 13 21.50 13.53 -25.44
N MET A 14 22.42 13.01 -24.62
CA MET A 14 22.07 12.21 -23.46
C MET A 14 21.34 13.10 -22.45
N LEU A 15 20.01 13.05 -22.47
CA LEU A 15 19.22 13.40 -21.29
C LEU A 15 19.49 12.32 -20.23
N LEU A 16 20.47 12.60 -19.37
CA LEU A 16 20.54 12.00 -18.04
C LEU A 16 19.29 12.49 -17.29
N ALA A 17 18.19 11.77 -17.44
CA ALA A 17 17.09 11.83 -16.50
C ALA A 17 17.67 11.35 -15.16
N ALA A 18 18.09 12.30 -14.32
CA ALA A 18 18.30 12.04 -12.91
C ALA A 18 16.95 11.58 -12.38
N SER A 19 16.76 10.27 -12.30
CA SER A 19 15.66 9.69 -11.58
C SER A 19 15.87 10.12 -10.14
N SER A 20 15.16 11.18 -9.73
CA SER A 20 14.92 11.48 -8.33
C SER A 20 14.16 10.29 -7.77
N ALA A 21 14.90 9.25 -7.38
CA ALA A 21 14.39 8.21 -6.54
C ALA A 21 14.00 8.91 -5.24
N ALA A 22 12.71 9.21 -5.10
CA ALA A 22 12.14 9.61 -3.82
C ALA A 22 12.63 8.55 -2.83
N SER A 23 13.46 8.99 -1.87
CA SER A 23 14.01 8.11 -0.86
C SER A 23 12.84 7.59 -0.04
N ALA A 24 12.35 6.39 -0.38
CA ALA A 24 11.47 5.64 0.50
C ALA A 24 12.14 5.62 1.88
N GLY A 25 11.42 6.03 2.93
CA GLY A 25 11.94 6.05 4.28
C GLY A 25 12.49 4.66 4.63
N GLN A 26 13.80 4.54 4.72
CA GLN A 26 14.43 3.26 5.00
C GLN A 26 14.20 2.95 6.47
N LEU A 27 13.59 1.80 6.75
CA LEU A 27 13.36 1.33 8.11
C LEU A 27 14.69 1.24 8.88
N GLY A 28 14.78 1.89 10.04
CA GLY A 28 15.98 1.86 10.86
C GLY A 28 16.35 0.46 11.37
N LYS A 29 15.36 -0.43 11.52
CA LYS A 29 15.54 -1.87 11.78
C LYS A 29 14.51 -2.68 10.99
N PRO A 30 14.84 -3.88 10.51
CA PRO A 30 13.87 -4.76 9.89
C PRO A 30 12.73 -5.09 10.85
N VAL A 31 11.48 -4.93 10.40
CA VAL A 31 10.29 -5.40 11.11
C VAL A 31 9.89 -6.73 10.49
N ILE A 32 9.93 -7.80 11.27
CA ILE A 32 9.73 -9.18 10.81
C ILE A 32 8.66 -9.84 11.69
N GLY A 33 7.68 -10.50 11.07
CA GLY A 33 6.62 -11.19 11.79
C GLY A 33 7.08 -12.46 12.53
N PRO A 34 6.26 -13.00 13.47
CA PRO A 34 4.89 -12.57 13.75
C PRO A 34 4.82 -11.37 14.71
N GLN A 35 4.22 -10.26 14.27
CA GLN A 35 4.12 -9.01 15.04
C GLN A 35 2.88 -8.22 14.64
N LEU A 36 2.31 -7.44 15.57
CA LEU A 36 1.24 -6.50 15.28
C LEU A 36 1.84 -5.15 14.90
N VAL A 37 1.44 -4.65 13.74
CA VAL A 37 1.84 -3.34 13.23
C VAL A 37 0.62 -2.43 13.23
N CYS A 38 0.83 -1.19 13.63
CA CYS A 38 -0.21 -0.19 13.72
C CYS A 38 0.11 1.00 12.85
N PHE A 39 -0.90 1.46 12.13
CA PHE A 39 -0.93 2.79 11.55
C PHE A 39 -1.65 3.74 12.49
N LYS A 40 -2.22 4.84 12.01
CA LYS A 40 -2.94 5.78 12.88
C LYS A 40 -4.30 5.21 13.29
N TYR A 41 -5.02 4.59 12.35
CA TYR A 41 -6.39 4.11 12.58
C TYR A 41 -6.62 2.65 12.23
N ASN A 42 -5.57 1.92 11.86
CA ASN A 42 -5.67 0.50 11.60
C ASN A 42 -4.50 -0.29 12.15
N THR A 43 -4.77 -1.57 12.35
CA THR A 43 -3.77 -2.55 12.73
C THR A 43 -3.79 -3.71 11.74
N PHE A 44 -2.62 -4.29 11.52
CA PHE A 44 -2.48 -5.52 10.77
C PHE A 44 -1.37 -6.39 11.37
N SER A 45 -1.61 -7.69 11.42
CA SER A 45 -0.61 -8.65 11.89
C SER A 45 0.28 -9.07 10.74
N LEU A 46 1.61 -9.03 10.90
CA LEU A 46 2.56 -9.73 10.04
C LEU A 46 2.54 -11.22 10.38
N ASN A 47 2.49 -12.06 9.36
CA ASN A 47 2.64 -13.51 9.52
C ASN A 47 4.12 -13.89 9.67
N ASN A 48 4.37 -15.14 10.08
CA ASN A 48 5.72 -15.68 10.15
C ASN A 48 6.43 -15.58 8.78
N GLY A 49 7.64 -15.01 8.76
CA GLY A 49 8.44 -14.83 7.55
C GLY A 49 8.06 -13.64 6.66
N GLU A 50 7.00 -12.90 7.00
CA GLU A 50 6.73 -11.60 6.37
C GLU A 50 7.59 -10.50 6.99
N ARG A 51 7.97 -9.52 6.17
CA ARG A 51 8.76 -8.37 6.62
C ARG A 51 8.31 -7.08 5.97
N LEU A 52 8.46 -5.97 6.68
CA LEU A 52 8.31 -4.64 6.08
C LEU A 52 9.60 -4.29 5.32
N THR A 53 9.47 -3.85 4.07
CA THR A 53 10.61 -3.47 3.22
C THR A 53 10.64 -1.99 2.87
N GLU A 54 9.49 -1.32 2.89
CA GLU A 54 9.34 0.10 2.58
C GLU A 54 8.27 0.71 3.47
N VAL A 55 8.46 1.96 3.90
CA VAL A 55 7.42 2.78 4.54
C VAL A 55 7.37 4.17 3.89
N PRO A 56 6.90 4.29 2.63
CA PRO A 56 6.60 5.60 2.06
C PRO A 56 5.43 6.24 2.81
N GLY A 57 5.56 7.52 3.13
CA GLY A 57 4.50 8.30 3.76
C GLY A 57 4.51 9.74 3.26
N SER A 58 3.36 10.39 3.37
CA SER A 58 3.14 11.81 3.19
C SER A 58 2.37 12.35 4.40
N SER A 59 1.97 13.62 4.35
CA SER A 59 1.10 14.24 5.34
C SER A 59 -0.34 13.71 5.32
N GLU A 60 -0.75 12.97 4.28
CA GLU A 60 -2.13 12.52 4.07
C GLU A 60 -2.28 11.00 3.91
N GLU A 61 -1.21 10.30 3.57
CA GLU A 61 -1.18 8.86 3.33
C GLU A 61 0.05 8.24 3.98
N ILE A 62 -0.10 7.04 4.53
CA ILE A 62 1.03 6.17 4.86
C ILE A 62 0.87 4.84 4.14
N SER A 63 1.95 4.31 3.61
CA SER A 63 1.97 3.00 2.99
C SER A 63 3.15 2.18 3.46
N VAL A 64 2.96 0.86 3.56
CA VAL A 64 4.04 -0.09 3.72
C VAL A 64 4.01 -1.13 2.60
N LEU A 65 5.18 -1.69 2.31
CA LEU A 65 5.31 -2.91 1.54
C LEU A 65 5.65 -4.07 2.46
N VAL A 66 4.78 -5.08 2.50
CA VAL A 66 4.98 -6.34 3.20
C VAL A 66 5.46 -7.38 2.20
N ALA A 67 6.70 -7.84 2.34
CA ALA A 67 7.27 -8.88 1.50
C ALA A 67 7.25 -10.24 2.21
N SER A 68 6.92 -11.29 1.46
CA SER A 68 7.12 -12.70 1.83
C SER A 68 8.14 -13.35 0.90
N SER A 69 8.38 -14.65 1.04
CA SER A 69 9.23 -15.40 0.09
C SER A 69 8.64 -15.54 -1.31
N LYS A 70 7.33 -15.28 -1.49
CA LYS A 70 6.59 -15.58 -2.74
C LYS A 70 5.78 -14.41 -3.30
N SER A 71 5.55 -13.39 -2.50
CA SER A 71 4.59 -12.35 -2.83
C SER A 71 4.86 -11.07 -2.05
N GLU A 72 4.23 -10.00 -2.49
CA GLU A 72 4.25 -8.71 -1.84
C GLU A 72 2.83 -8.19 -1.69
N LEU A 73 2.58 -7.52 -0.57
CA LEU A 73 1.34 -6.85 -0.24
C LEU A 73 1.66 -5.42 0.14
N ARG A 74 1.17 -4.47 -0.65
CA ARG A 74 1.16 -3.06 -0.31
C ARG A 74 -0.10 -2.75 0.49
N ILE A 75 0.10 -2.10 1.62
CA ILE A 75 -0.95 -1.61 2.50
C ILE A 75 -0.80 -0.08 2.51
N ALA A 76 -1.89 0.65 2.28
CA ALA A 76 -1.88 2.11 2.35
C ALA A 76 -3.10 2.60 3.15
N GLU A 77 -2.90 3.51 4.10
CA GLU A 77 -3.94 4.17 4.87
C GLU A 77 -3.92 5.67 4.57
N GLY A 78 -5.08 6.22 4.24
CA GLY A 78 -5.28 7.65 4.05
C GLY A 78 -6.61 8.13 4.63
N GLU A 79 -6.61 9.36 5.13
CA GLU A 79 -7.82 10.06 5.63
C GLU A 79 -8.60 10.74 4.49
N VAL A 80 -7.92 10.97 3.38
CA VAL A 80 -8.45 11.59 2.16
C VAL A 80 -8.19 10.60 1.02
N TRP A 81 -8.86 10.78 -0.13
CA TRP A 81 -8.61 10.15 -1.43
C TRP A 81 -9.73 9.26 -2.02
N ALA A 82 -10.19 9.79 -3.16
CA ALA A 82 -10.85 9.20 -4.32
C ALA A 82 -12.29 8.68 -4.19
N ASP A 83 -13.19 9.55 -4.66
CA ASP A 83 -14.36 9.25 -5.46
C ASP A 83 -14.45 7.79 -5.94
N THR A 84 -15.55 7.17 -5.56
CA THR A 84 -15.91 5.77 -5.69
C THR A 84 -16.18 5.31 -7.12
N LYS A 85 -15.69 5.99 -8.16
CA LYS A 85 -16.03 5.73 -9.57
C LYS A 85 -15.57 4.38 -10.12
N LYS A 86 -14.80 3.58 -9.37
CA LYS A 86 -14.48 2.20 -9.76
C LYS A 86 -15.62 1.28 -9.36
N ASP A 87 -15.95 0.32 -10.21
CA ASP A 87 -16.86 -0.76 -9.85
C ASP A 87 -16.27 -1.58 -8.69
N LYS A 88 -17.04 -1.68 -7.60
CA LYS A 88 -16.63 -2.39 -6.38
C LYS A 88 -17.71 -3.37 -5.97
N GLN A 89 -17.27 -4.54 -5.53
CA GLN A 89 -18.13 -5.54 -4.92
C GLN A 89 -17.82 -5.59 -3.43
N ARG A 90 -18.81 -5.31 -2.58
CA ARG A 90 -18.67 -5.54 -1.14
C ARG A 90 -18.58 -7.04 -0.90
N ILE A 91 -17.48 -7.48 -0.30
CA ILE A 91 -17.22 -8.91 -0.02
C ILE A 91 -17.38 -9.25 1.46
N LEU A 92 -17.32 -8.25 2.34
CA LEU A 92 -17.35 -8.45 3.79
C LEU A 92 -17.84 -7.18 4.50
N GLN A 93 -18.55 -7.37 5.61
CA GLN A 93 -18.93 -6.31 6.54
C GLN A 93 -18.70 -6.78 7.98
N ARG A 94 -18.03 -5.96 8.79
CA ARG A 94 -17.72 -6.24 10.21
C ARG A 94 -18.08 -5.01 11.04
N GLY A 95 -19.25 -5.01 11.66
CA GLY A 95 -19.76 -3.81 12.31
C GLY A 95 -19.89 -2.65 11.32
N LYS A 96 -19.16 -1.56 11.57
CA LYS A 96 -19.10 -0.38 10.70
C LYS A 96 -18.08 -0.52 9.56
N THR A 97 -17.14 -1.46 9.66
CA THR A 97 -16.13 -1.71 8.64
C THR A 97 -16.73 -2.45 7.44
N SER A 98 -16.49 -1.94 6.24
CA SER A 98 -16.88 -2.61 4.99
C SER A 98 -15.66 -2.87 4.11
N VAL A 99 -15.52 -4.10 3.61
CA VAL A 99 -14.46 -4.44 2.66
C VAL A 99 -15.03 -4.65 1.27
N TYR A 100 -14.41 -3.99 0.31
CA TYR A 100 -14.76 -4.05 -1.10
C TYR A 100 -13.59 -4.61 -1.90
N ARG A 101 -13.91 -5.52 -2.80
CA ARG A 101 -13.04 -5.94 -3.89
C ARG A 101 -13.26 -5.01 -5.08
N ILE A 102 -12.19 -4.55 -5.72
CA ILE A 102 -12.28 -3.83 -7.00
C ILE A 102 -12.47 -4.85 -8.11
N VAL A 103 -13.49 -4.66 -8.96
CA VAL A 103 -13.87 -5.69 -9.95
C VAL A 103 -12.81 -5.85 -11.05
N SER A 104 -12.12 -4.78 -11.40
CA SER A 104 -11.17 -4.74 -12.53
C SER A 104 -9.72 -5.13 -12.18
N GLU A 105 -9.38 -5.29 -10.91
CA GLU A 105 -8.00 -5.53 -10.46
C GLU A 105 -7.97 -6.23 -9.10
N PRO A 106 -6.95 -7.05 -8.78
CA PRO A 106 -6.80 -7.71 -7.48
C PRO A 106 -6.39 -6.68 -6.40
N ARG A 107 -7.33 -5.80 -6.06
CA ARG A 107 -7.21 -4.70 -5.11
C ARG A 107 -8.41 -4.69 -4.19
N TYR A 108 -8.18 -4.35 -2.93
CA TYR A 108 -9.23 -4.26 -1.92
C TYR A 108 -9.20 -2.91 -1.24
N ALA A 109 -10.39 -2.43 -0.90
CA ALA A 109 -10.62 -1.21 -0.16
C ALA A 109 -11.37 -1.55 1.13
N ILE A 110 -10.80 -1.19 2.28
CA ILE A 110 -11.44 -1.29 3.59
C ILE A 110 -11.89 0.10 3.98
N TYR A 111 -13.18 0.26 4.24
CA TYR A 111 -13.80 1.51 4.66
C TYR A 111 -14.29 1.41 6.10
N ASP A 112 -14.05 2.46 6.87
CA ASP A 112 -14.69 2.66 8.16
C ASP A 112 -15.06 4.14 8.33
N PRO A 113 -16.22 4.46 8.92
CA PRO A 113 -16.55 5.82 9.30
C PRO A 113 -15.66 6.28 10.46
N LEU A 114 -14.82 7.29 10.24
CA LEU A 114 -14.26 8.08 11.33
C LEU A 114 -15.34 9.08 11.74
N ASP A 115 -15.52 9.29 13.04
CA ASP A 115 -16.67 10.03 13.60
C ASP A 115 -17.09 11.25 12.74
N TYR A 116 -18.37 11.25 12.36
CA TYR A 116 -19.09 12.24 11.54
C TYR A 116 -18.99 12.10 10.01
N GLU A 117 -20.15 12.27 9.37
CA GLU A 117 -20.60 11.76 8.06
C GLU A 117 -19.77 12.12 6.81
N THR A 118 -18.62 12.80 6.94
CA THR A 118 -17.79 13.28 5.81
C THR A 118 -16.42 12.63 5.69
N ASN A 119 -15.83 12.05 6.74
CA ASN A 119 -14.48 11.48 6.68
C ASN A 119 -14.54 9.95 6.75
N LYS A 120 -14.05 9.28 5.70
CA LYS A 120 -13.94 7.82 5.65
C LYS A 120 -12.48 7.45 5.72
N LEU A 121 -12.12 6.61 6.69
CA LEU A 121 -10.84 5.93 6.64
C LEU A 121 -10.87 4.96 5.45
N LEU A 122 -9.82 5.01 4.64
CA LEU A 122 -9.64 4.10 3.53
C LEU A 122 -8.30 3.40 3.65
N ILE A 123 -8.35 2.07 3.71
CA ILE A 123 -7.18 1.22 3.55
C ILE A 123 -7.23 0.59 2.17
N TRP A 124 -6.16 0.77 1.40
CA TRP A 124 -5.95 0.07 0.15
C TRP A 124 -5.00 -1.10 0.32
N LEU A 125 -5.41 -2.26 -0.17
CA LEU A 125 -4.58 -3.45 -0.30
C LEU A 125 -4.33 -3.73 -1.78
N SER A 126 -3.07 -3.84 -2.19
CA SER A 126 -2.67 -4.20 -3.55
C SER A 126 -1.39 -5.04 -3.55
N GLY A 127 -1.08 -5.70 -4.65
CA GLY A 127 0.18 -6.44 -4.82
C GLY A 127 0.00 -7.89 -5.25
N SER A 128 1.10 -8.59 -5.47
CA SER A 128 1.13 -9.96 -6.01
C SER A 128 0.57 -11.01 -5.04
N ALA A 129 0.40 -10.66 -3.77
CA ALA A 129 -0.25 -11.50 -2.77
C ALA A 129 -1.76 -11.70 -3.02
N LEU A 130 -2.41 -10.78 -3.74
CA LEU A 130 -3.85 -10.79 -3.97
C LEU A 130 -4.21 -11.45 -5.30
N LYS A 131 -5.29 -12.23 -5.31
CA LYS A 131 -5.83 -12.92 -6.49
C LYS A 131 -7.10 -12.28 -7.04
N GLY A 132 -7.74 -11.40 -6.27
CA GLY A 132 -9.04 -10.82 -6.64
C GLY A 132 -10.18 -11.84 -6.52
N ASN A 133 -10.05 -12.82 -5.64
CA ASN A 133 -11.07 -13.84 -5.40
C ASN A 133 -11.22 -14.13 -3.89
N ASP A 134 -11.93 -15.20 -3.54
CA ASP A 134 -12.26 -15.50 -2.14
C ASP A 134 -11.08 -16.09 -1.35
N GLU A 135 -10.00 -16.50 -2.02
CA GLU A 135 -8.76 -16.94 -1.35
C GLU A 135 -8.11 -15.79 -0.56
N ASP A 136 -8.34 -14.55 -1.00
CA ASP A 136 -7.80 -13.35 -0.35
C ASP A 136 -8.47 -13.03 1.00
N ASN A 137 -9.53 -13.74 1.38
CA ASN A 137 -10.24 -13.53 2.64
C ASN A 137 -9.33 -13.66 3.87
N ALA A 138 -8.32 -14.53 3.82
CA ALA A 138 -7.33 -14.69 4.89
C ALA A 138 -6.36 -13.50 4.98
N ILE A 139 -6.10 -12.81 3.87
CA ILE A 139 -5.28 -11.59 3.87
C ILE A 139 -6.09 -10.45 4.44
N VAL A 140 -7.29 -10.23 3.88
CA VAL A 140 -8.21 -9.16 4.30
C VAL A 140 -8.60 -9.29 5.77
N SER A 141 -8.69 -10.51 6.31
CA SER A 141 -9.12 -10.72 7.69
C SER A 141 -8.12 -10.26 8.74
N ARG A 142 -6.85 -10.06 8.37
CA ARG A 142 -5.77 -9.61 9.26
C ARG A 142 -5.86 -8.14 9.65
N PHE A 143 -6.71 -7.37 8.98
CA PHE A 143 -6.86 -5.94 9.19
C PHE A 143 -7.99 -5.65 10.18
N LYS A 144 -7.72 -4.77 11.13
CA LYS A 144 -8.71 -4.20 12.04
C LYS A 144 -8.65 -2.68 12.00
N ILE A 145 -9.82 -2.06 12.07
CA ILE A 145 -9.93 -0.61 12.21
C ILE A 145 -10.09 -0.32 13.70
N GLU A 146 -9.04 0.22 14.28
CA GLU A 146 -8.96 0.55 15.70
C GLU A 146 -7.94 1.67 15.87
N ASP A 147 -8.25 2.59 16.77
CA ASP A 147 -7.36 3.70 17.13
C ASP A 147 -6.08 3.14 17.75
N ALA A 148 -4.94 3.41 17.12
CA ALA A 148 -3.66 2.86 17.55
C ALA A 148 -3.22 3.38 18.94
N GLU A 149 -3.75 4.52 19.40
CA GLU A 149 -3.53 4.97 20.78
C GLU A 149 -4.15 4.03 21.82
N ARG A 150 -5.08 3.16 21.40
CA ARG A 150 -5.80 2.21 22.26
C ARG A 150 -5.27 0.78 22.16
N VAL A 151 -4.23 0.55 21.36
CA VAL A 151 -3.69 -0.79 21.09
C VAL A 151 -2.19 -0.80 21.37
N GLU A 152 -1.73 -1.80 22.12
CA GLU A 152 -0.30 -2.01 22.33
C GLU A 152 0.34 -2.66 21.10
N CYS A 153 1.05 -1.84 20.32
CA CYS A 153 1.70 -2.27 19.08
C CYS A 153 3.22 -2.29 19.25
N GLN A 154 3.90 -3.30 18.69
CA GLN A 154 5.38 -3.31 18.70
C GLN A 154 5.96 -2.24 17.79
N HIS A 155 5.24 -1.91 16.71
CA HIS A 155 5.62 -0.91 15.74
C HIS A 155 4.41 -0.06 15.35
N GLN A 156 4.60 1.26 15.41
CA GLN A 156 3.61 2.24 15.00
C GLN A 156 4.21 3.12 13.91
N PHE A 157 3.42 3.37 12.87
CA PHE A 157 3.78 4.28 11.79
C PHE A 157 2.64 5.29 11.61
N THR A 158 2.95 6.57 11.59
CA THR A 158 1.95 7.64 11.44
C THR A 158 2.32 8.52 10.26
N TYR A 159 1.39 9.35 9.80
CA TYR A 159 1.67 10.38 8.80
C TYR A 159 2.89 11.22 9.20
N SER A 160 3.73 11.53 8.22
CA SER A 160 4.87 12.41 8.43
C SER A 160 4.36 13.85 8.53
N SER A 161 4.71 14.53 9.62
CA SER A 161 4.49 15.97 9.81
C SER A 161 5.37 16.81 8.90
#